data_AF-A0A955C186-F1
#
_entry.id   AF-A0A955C186-F1
#
_cell.length_a   1.000
_cell.length_b   1.000
_cell.length_c   1.000
_cell.angle_alpha   90.00
_cell.angle_beta   90.00
_cell.angle_gamma   90.00
#
_symmetry.space_group_name_H-M   'P 1'
#
loop_
_entity.id
_entity.type
_entity.pdbx_description
1 polymer ?
#
loop_
_entity_poly.entity_id
_entity_poly.type
_entity_poly.pdbx_seq_one_letter_code
_entity_poly.pdbx_strand_id
1 'polypeptide(L)'
;MISAHRCAREFVAHLAHAILLVAPTILLVDLRSIGWKIGCFTLMTMVAAALESRLVARHLPSGWESIEDPLAMRVAAMVGIGLLAVFWSAQIERVICAPAPGAHTLSMIGVAVMFTGIVLRVVAIRTLGPSFVSDIRCSGIYIQTGVYAWLRHPAEIGMLLLAIGAPMLLMAPRTALAAALLLGPVSVWRMRREDALLLHRVETS
;
A
#
# COMPACT_ATOMS: atom_id res chain seq x y z
N MET A 1 -10.48 26.38 -18.03
CA MET A 1 -10.89 26.37 -16.60
C MET A 1 -10.96 24.98 -15.97
N ILE A 2 -11.42 23.92 -16.66
CA ILE A 2 -11.53 22.55 -16.11
C ILE A 2 -10.17 21.94 -15.70
N SER A 3 -9.09 22.25 -16.42
CA SER A 3 -7.72 21.79 -16.12
C SER A 3 -7.17 22.35 -14.81
N ALA A 4 -7.35 23.65 -14.55
CA ALA A 4 -6.85 24.30 -13.33
C ALA A 4 -7.55 23.79 -12.05
N HIS A 5 -8.86 23.56 -12.10
CA HIS A 5 -9.62 22.98 -10.97
C HIS A 5 -9.25 21.52 -10.70
N ARG A 6 -8.93 20.74 -11.75
CA ARG A 6 -8.49 19.34 -11.60
C ARG A 6 -7.10 19.29 -10.97
N CYS A 7 -6.17 20.11 -11.46
CA CYS A 7 -4.82 20.26 -10.90
C CYS A 7 -4.84 20.67 -9.43
N ALA A 8 -5.70 21.64 -9.05
CA ALA A 8 -5.83 22.07 -7.66
C ALA A 8 -6.39 20.96 -6.75
N ARG A 9 -7.39 20.18 -7.21
CA ARG A 9 -7.95 19.06 -6.43
C ARG A 9 -6.95 17.93 -6.22
N GLU A 10 -6.17 17.57 -7.24
CA GLU A 10 -5.12 16.56 -7.14
C GLU A 10 -4.02 16.99 -6.17
N PHE A 11 -3.58 18.24 -6.25
CA PHE A 11 -2.61 18.81 -5.32
C PHE A 11 -3.09 18.77 -3.86
N VAL A 12 -4.34 19.20 -3.61
CA VAL A 12 -4.94 19.16 -2.27
C VAL A 12 -5.05 17.73 -1.75
N ALA A 13 -5.42 16.76 -2.60
CA ALA A 13 -5.51 15.35 -2.20
C ALA A 13 -4.13 14.76 -1.84
N HIS A 14 -3.07 15.06 -2.60
CA HIS A 14 -1.71 14.62 -2.27
C HIS A 14 -1.19 15.27 -0.99
N LEU A 15 -1.48 16.56 -0.80
CA LEU A 15 -1.10 17.28 0.41
C LEU A 15 -1.80 16.70 1.65
N ALA A 16 -3.11 16.43 1.55
CA ALA A 16 -3.87 15.81 2.63
C ALA A 16 -3.35 14.41 2.98
N HIS A 17 -3.06 13.56 1.98
CA HIS A 17 -2.46 12.25 2.22
C HIS A 17 -1.08 12.34 2.87
N ALA A 18 -0.24 13.28 2.41
CA ALA A 18 1.07 13.52 2.99
C ALA A 18 0.95 13.96 4.46
N ILE A 19 0.06 14.91 4.75
CA ILE A 19 -0.21 15.35 6.13
C ILE A 19 -0.68 14.18 6.98
N LEU A 20 -1.64 13.39 6.52
CA LEU A 20 -2.20 12.26 7.30
C LEU A 20 -1.15 11.19 7.65
N LEU A 21 -0.21 10.94 6.74
CA LEU A 21 0.87 9.97 6.92
C LEU A 21 2.01 10.52 7.81
N VAL A 22 2.30 11.82 7.73
CA VAL A 22 3.41 12.44 8.47
C VAL A 22 2.97 12.98 9.84
N ALA A 23 1.68 13.29 10.02
CA ALA A 23 1.10 13.78 11.27
C ALA A 23 1.50 12.98 12.52
N PRO A 24 1.39 11.64 12.59
CA PRO A 24 1.80 10.92 13.80
C PRO A 24 3.29 11.07 14.07
N THR A 25 4.11 11.23 13.02
CA THR A 25 5.54 11.48 13.16
C THR A 25 5.81 12.87 13.73
N ILE A 26 5.09 13.89 13.31
CA ILE A 26 5.25 15.26 13.84
C ILE A 26 4.73 15.36 15.27
N LEU A 27 3.60 14.72 15.57
CA LEU A 27 2.94 14.81 16.88
C LEU A 27 3.64 14.00 17.97
N LEU A 28 4.23 12.85 17.61
CA LEU A 28 4.79 11.89 18.58
C LEU A 28 6.32 11.92 18.66
N VAL A 29 7.00 12.71 17.83
CA VAL A 29 8.47 12.77 17.78
C VAL A 29 8.91 14.21 18.01
N ASP A 30 9.75 14.43 19.02
CA ASP A 30 10.50 15.68 19.09
C ASP A 30 11.41 15.77 17.87
N LEU A 31 11.28 16.81 17.05
CA LEU A 31 12.04 17.03 15.81
C LEU A 31 13.57 16.91 16.02
N ARG A 32 14.05 17.15 17.24
CA ARG A 32 15.47 17.00 17.63
C ARG A 32 15.93 15.54 17.81
N SER A 33 14.99 14.61 17.89
CA SER A 33 15.21 13.17 18.14
C SER A 33 14.94 12.29 16.91
N ILE A 34 14.83 12.89 15.71
CA ILE A 34 14.63 12.13 14.47
C ILE A 34 15.86 11.27 14.19
N GLY A 35 15.77 10.01 14.60
CA GLY A 35 16.70 8.97 14.21
C GLY A 35 16.47 8.50 12.77
N TRP A 36 17.48 7.83 12.21
CA TRP A 36 17.44 7.30 10.84
C TRP A 36 16.21 6.42 10.55
N LYS A 37 15.70 5.67 11.55
CA LYS A 37 14.52 4.80 11.40
C LYS A 37 13.27 5.59 10.99
N ILE A 38 13.03 6.71 11.67
CA ILE A 38 11.90 7.61 11.40
C ILE A 38 12.11 8.29 10.05
N GLY A 39 13.33 8.79 9.78
CA GLY A 39 13.67 9.39 8.49
C GLY A 39 13.43 8.45 7.32
N CYS A 40 13.91 7.20 7.40
CA CYS A 40 13.68 6.17 6.39
C CYS A 40 12.20 5.84 6.24
N PHE A 41 11.48 5.61 7.34
CA PHE A 41 10.05 5.29 7.30
C PHE A 41 9.25 6.41 6.62
N THR A 42 9.44 7.66 7.03
CA THR A 42 8.75 8.83 6.46
C THR A 42 9.11 9.01 4.99
N LEU A 43 10.40 8.90 4.63
CA LEU A 43 10.81 9.02 3.24
C LEU A 43 10.21 7.93 2.36
N MET A 44 10.29 6.67 2.79
CA MET A 44 9.80 5.52 2.03
C MET A 44 8.28 5.56 1.86
N THR A 45 7.53 5.90 2.92
CA THR A 45 6.06 6.06 2.83
C THR A 45 5.67 7.21 1.90
N MET A 46 6.35 8.35 1.96
CA MET A 46 6.11 9.48 1.06
C MET A 46 6.44 9.14 -0.39
N VAL A 47 7.58 8.49 -0.64
CA VAL A 47 7.96 8.04 -1.97
C VAL A 47 6.95 7.02 -2.50
N ALA A 48 6.53 6.04 -1.69
CA ALA A 48 5.54 5.04 -2.08
C ALA A 48 4.20 5.70 -2.46
N ALA A 49 3.67 6.57 -1.61
CA ALA A 49 2.42 7.28 -1.85
C ALA A 49 2.49 8.15 -3.11
N ALA A 50 3.59 8.89 -3.30
CA ALA A 50 3.79 9.72 -4.48
C ALA A 50 3.92 8.90 -5.77
N LEU A 51 4.65 7.78 -5.74
CA LEU A 51 4.80 6.89 -6.89
C LEU A 51 3.48 6.23 -7.24
N GLU A 52 2.78 5.63 -6.28
CA GLU A 52 1.48 5.00 -6.49
C GLU A 52 0.50 6.02 -7.07
N SER A 53 0.41 7.21 -6.48
CA SER A 53 -0.53 8.22 -6.96
C SER A 53 -0.19 8.73 -8.36
N ARG A 54 1.09 8.94 -8.70
CA ARG A 54 1.51 9.36 -10.03
C ARG A 54 1.26 8.27 -11.07
N LEU A 55 1.50 7.02 -10.71
CA LEU A 55 1.31 5.89 -11.62
C LEU A 55 -0.17 5.63 -11.87
N VAL A 56 -1.03 5.70 -10.85
CA VAL A 56 -2.47 5.55 -11.01
C VAL A 56 -3.07 6.71 -11.80
N ALA A 57 -2.66 7.96 -11.52
CA ALA A 57 -3.17 9.14 -12.24
C ALA A 57 -2.83 9.12 -13.75
N ARG A 58 -1.68 8.54 -14.14
CA ARG A 58 -1.30 8.38 -15.55
C ARG A 58 -2.21 7.43 -16.33
N HIS A 59 -2.94 6.56 -15.64
CA HIS A 59 -3.63 5.42 -16.23
C HIS A 59 -5.16 5.49 -16.08
N LEU A 60 -5.72 6.70 -15.87
CA LEU A 60 -7.18 6.90 -15.86
C LEU A 60 -7.80 6.36 -17.16
N PRO A 61 -8.67 5.33 -17.10
CA PRO A 61 -9.17 4.69 -18.31
C PRO A 61 -10.11 5.65 -19.05
N SER A 62 -9.78 5.98 -20.29
CA SER A 62 -10.75 6.52 -21.25
C SER A 62 -11.57 5.34 -21.80
N GLY A 63 -12.69 5.02 -21.15
CA GLY A 63 -13.76 4.23 -21.78
C GLY A 63 -13.84 2.73 -21.50
N TRP A 64 -13.44 2.25 -20.32
CA TRP A 64 -13.60 0.83 -19.95
C TRP A 64 -14.84 0.69 -19.06
N GLU A 65 -15.75 -0.21 -19.44
CA GLU A 65 -16.97 -0.52 -18.70
C GLU A 65 -16.58 -1.23 -17.38
N SER A 66 -16.59 -0.47 -16.28
CA SER A 66 -16.24 -0.98 -14.95
C SER A 66 -17.43 -1.74 -14.39
N ILE A 67 -17.27 -3.04 -14.17
CA ILE A 67 -18.15 -3.77 -13.26
C ILE A 67 -17.80 -3.27 -11.85
N GLU A 68 -18.70 -2.49 -11.26
CA GLU A 68 -18.58 -2.03 -9.88
C GLU A 68 -18.99 -3.17 -8.95
N ASP A 69 -18.06 -3.68 -8.12
CA ASP A 69 -18.36 -4.60 -7.02
C ASP A 69 -18.38 -3.78 -5.70
N PRO A 70 -19.56 -3.42 -5.16
CA PRO A 70 -19.65 -2.57 -3.97
C PRO A 70 -18.98 -3.18 -2.74
N LEU A 71 -18.92 -4.51 -2.66
CA LEU A 71 -18.29 -5.21 -1.56
C LEU A 71 -16.77 -5.11 -1.67
N ALA A 72 -16.22 -5.31 -2.88
CA ALA A 72 -14.79 -5.15 -3.14
C ALA A 72 -14.30 -3.73 -2.81
N MET A 73 -15.05 -2.71 -3.21
CA MET A 73 -14.71 -1.32 -2.95
C MET A 73 -14.73 -0.98 -1.45
N ARG A 74 -15.70 -1.51 -0.70
CA ARG A 74 -15.74 -1.38 0.77
C ARG A 74 -14.54 -2.07 1.42
N VAL A 75 -14.19 -3.27 0.99
CA VAL A 75 -13.02 -4.00 1.50
C VAL A 75 -11.73 -3.25 1.18
N ALA A 76 -11.57 -2.73 -0.03
CA ALA A 76 -10.40 -1.93 -0.40
C ALA A 76 -10.26 -0.67 0.49
N ALA A 77 -11.37 0.03 0.77
CA ALA A 77 -11.38 1.15 1.70
C ALA A 77 -11.00 0.72 3.12
N MET A 78 -11.53 -0.39 3.61
CA MET A 78 -11.17 -0.96 4.92
C MET A 78 -9.69 -1.32 5.02
N VAL A 79 -9.12 -1.90 3.96
CA VAL A 79 -7.68 -2.20 3.90
C VAL A 79 -6.85 -0.91 3.93
N GLY A 80 -7.26 0.12 3.19
CA GLY A 80 -6.59 1.43 3.22
C GLY A 80 -6.61 2.07 4.62
N ILE A 81 -7.76 2.05 5.29
CA ILE A 81 -7.92 2.53 6.68
C ILE A 81 -7.07 1.68 7.63
N GLY A 82 -7.08 0.36 7.47
CA GLY A 82 -6.28 -0.57 8.26
C GLY A 82 -4.78 -0.31 8.12
N LEU A 83 -4.30 -0.06 6.91
CA LEU A 83 -2.90 0.28 6.66
C LEU A 83 -2.50 1.61 7.35
N LEU A 84 -3.37 2.61 7.28
CA LEU A 84 -3.15 3.87 8.00
C LEU A 84 -3.10 3.64 9.51
N ALA A 85 -4.03 2.85 10.05
CA ALA A 85 -4.06 2.50 11.47
C ALA A 85 -2.80 1.76 11.91
N VAL A 86 -2.26 0.87 11.06
CA VAL A 86 -0.98 0.19 11.29
C VAL A 86 0.17 1.18 11.39
N PHE A 87 0.25 2.17 10.49
CA PHE A 87 1.31 3.18 10.51
C PHE A 87 1.26 4.06 11.77
N TRP A 88 0.06 4.47 12.18
CA TRP A 88 -0.15 5.20 13.42
C TRP A 88 0.21 4.35 14.64
N SER A 89 -0.29 3.11 14.70
CA SER A 89 -0.03 2.19 15.82
C SER A 89 1.45 1.87 15.97
N ALA A 90 2.20 1.73 14.87
CA ALA A 90 3.63 1.48 14.92
C ALA A 90 4.39 2.64 15.55
N GLN A 91 4.01 3.88 15.25
CA GLN A 91 4.61 5.07 15.84
C GLN A 91 4.27 5.18 17.34
N ILE A 92 3.04 4.86 17.72
CA ILE A 92 2.59 4.83 19.12
C ILE A 92 3.36 3.75 19.90
N GLU A 93 3.43 2.53 19.37
CA GLU A 93 4.13 1.40 20.00
C GLU A 93 5.59 1.74 20.27
N ARG A 94 6.28 2.35 19.29
CA ARG A 94 7.67 2.78 19.42
C ARG A 94 7.90 3.78 20.54
N VAL A 95 6.93 4.67 20.81
CA VAL A 95 7.03 5.69 21.87
C VAL A 95 6.74 5.08 23.25
N ILE A 96 5.73 4.20 23.33
CA ILE A 96 5.29 3.62 24.60
C ILE A 96 6.23 2.52 25.07
N CYS A 97 6.87 1.79 24.16
CA CYS A 97 7.64 0.60 24.50
C CYS A 97 9.12 0.74 24.20
N ALA A 98 9.93 0.36 25.19
CA ALA A 98 11.37 0.38 25.07
C ALA A 98 11.85 -0.59 23.95
N PRO A 99 12.91 -0.24 23.21
CA PRO A 99 13.45 -1.13 22.18
C PRO A 99 13.91 -2.45 22.80
N ALA A 100 13.46 -3.58 22.23
CA ALA A 100 13.94 -4.89 22.64
C ALA A 100 15.42 -5.12 22.25
N PRO A 101 16.17 -5.97 22.97
CA PRO A 101 17.49 -6.43 22.54
C PRO A 101 17.41 -7.04 21.12
N GLY A 102 18.32 -6.67 20.22
CA GLY A 102 18.26 -7.07 18.80
C GLY A 102 17.43 -6.14 17.89
N ALA A 103 16.93 -5.03 18.43
CA ALA A 103 16.21 -3.99 17.70
C ALA A 103 16.86 -3.60 16.35
N HIS A 104 18.18 -3.40 16.31
CA HIS A 104 18.83 -2.94 15.07
C HIS A 104 18.66 -3.90 13.89
N THR A 105 18.76 -5.21 14.12
CA THR A 105 18.59 -6.23 13.08
C THR A 105 17.17 -6.23 12.54
N LEU A 106 16.17 -6.18 13.43
CA LEU A 106 14.77 -6.12 13.04
C LEU A 106 14.47 -4.87 12.18
N SER A 107 15.12 -3.74 12.46
CA SER A 107 14.91 -2.50 11.70
C SER A 107 15.45 -2.66 10.28
N MET A 108 16.62 -3.29 10.13
CA MET A 108 17.23 -3.53 8.81
C MET A 108 16.41 -4.50 7.97
N ILE A 109 15.89 -5.55 8.59
CA ILE A 109 14.93 -6.45 7.94
C ILE A 109 13.68 -5.66 7.54
N GLY A 110 13.17 -4.80 8.41
CA GLY A 110 12.04 -3.92 8.14
C GLY A 110 12.26 -3.01 6.92
N VAL A 111 13.45 -2.40 6.79
CA VAL A 111 13.83 -1.61 5.59
C VAL A 111 13.75 -2.49 4.35
N ALA A 112 14.39 -3.67 4.37
CA ALA A 112 14.43 -4.55 3.21
C ALA A 112 13.03 -5.04 2.80
N VAL A 113 12.20 -5.44 3.77
CA VAL A 113 10.82 -5.90 3.57
C VAL A 113 9.96 -4.77 3.00
N MET A 114 10.00 -3.59 3.62
CA MET A 114 9.21 -2.44 3.17
C MET A 114 9.65 -1.98 1.78
N PHE A 115 10.96 -1.91 1.53
CA PHE A 115 11.50 -1.52 0.23
C PHE A 115 11.09 -2.50 -0.87
N THR A 116 11.20 -3.80 -0.60
CA THR A 116 10.74 -4.86 -1.52
C THR A 116 9.25 -4.71 -1.80
N GLY A 117 8.44 -4.41 -0.78
CA GLY A 117 7.01 -4.14 -0.95
C GLY A 117 6.71 -2.97 -1.88
N ILE A 118 7.43 -1.84 -1.72
CA ILE A 118 7.32 -0.67 -2.59
C ILE A 118 7.68 -1.03 -4.03
N VAL A 119 8.83 -1.67 -4.24
CA VAL A 119 9.32 -2.05 -5.56
C VAL A 119 8.32 -2.97 -6.25
N LEU A 120 7.87 -4.02 -5.56
CA LEU A 120 6.94 -4.99 -6.12
C LEU A 120 5.63 -4.33 -6.54
N ARG A 121 5.10 -3.43 -5.68
CA ARG A 121 3.86 -2.70 -5.95
C ARG A 121 4.01 -1.73 -7.12
N VAL A 122 5.11 -0.98 -7.19
CA VAL A 122 5.41 -0.08 -8.31
C VAL A 122 5.57 -0.83 -9.63
N VAL A 123 6.29 -1.96 -9.63
CA VAL A 123 6.46 -2.80 -10.82
C VAL A 123 5.14 -3.42 -11.24
N ALA A 124 4.30 -3.87 -10.29
CA ALA A 124 2.98 -4.41 -10.55
C ALA A 124 2.05 -3.38 -11.22
N ILE A 125 1.98 -2.16 -10.68
CA ILE A 125 1.17 -1.06 -11.25
C ILE A 125 1.67 -0.72 -12.66
N ARG A 126 2.99 -0.64 -12.86
CA ARG A 126 3.58 -0.36 -14.18
C ARG A 126 3.31 -1.46 -15.20
N THR A 127 3.32 -2.71 -14.78
CA THR A 127 3.11 -3.86 -15.68
C THR A 127 1.65 -3.99 -16.09
N LEU A 128 0.70 -3.71 -15.19
CA LEU A 128 -0.73 -3.67 -15.52
C LEU A 128 -1.14 -2.39 -16.26
N GLY A 129 -0.48 -1.25 -16.00
CA GLY A 129 -0.76 0.01 -16.66
C GLY A 129 -2.24 0.43 -16.51
N PRO A 130 -2.98 0.70 -17.60
CA PRO A 130 -4.42 1.02 -17.58
C PRO A 130 -5.31 -0.07 -16.95
N SER A 131 -4.85 -1.32 -16.97
CA SER A 131 -5.56 -2.44 -16.34
C SER A 131 -5.36 -2.49 -14.83
N PHE A 132 -4.46 -1.67 -14.25
CA PHE A 132 -4.32 -1.59 -12.80
C PHE A 132 -5.53 -0.89 -12.20
N VAL A 133 -6.24 -1.60 -11.33
CA VAL A 133 -7.32 -1.03 -10.55
C VAL A 133 -7.09 -1.39 -9.09
N SER A 134 -7.20 -0.39 -8.21
CA SER A 134 -7.13 -0.58 -6.75
C SER A 134 -8.32 -1.38 -6.18
N ASP A 135 -9.29 -1.70 -7.03
CA ASP A 135 -10.52 -2.44 -6.74
C ASP A 135 -10.50 -3.78 -7.50
N ILE A 136 -11.36 -4.73 -7.12
CA ILE A 136 -11.47 -6.01 -7.81
C ILE A 136 -12.19 -5.78 -9.15
N ARG A 137 -11.44 -5.38 -10.17
CA ARG A 137 -11.96 -5.17 -11.53
C ARG A 137 -11.30 -6.14 -12.49
N CYS A 138 -12.10 -7.06 -13.02
CA CYS A 138 -11.69 -7.85 -14.16
C CYS A 138 -11.77 -6.99 -15.43
N SER A 139 -10.69 -6.26 -15.72
CA SER A 139 -10.34 -5.99 -17.12
C SER A 139 -10.17 -7.38 -17.73
N GLY A 140 -10.94 -7.76 -18.77
CA GLY A 140 -10.94 -9.12 -19.34
C GLY A 140 -9.61 -9.54 -19.99
N ILE A 141 -8.50 -8.90 -19.63
CA ILE A 141 -7.17 -9.08 -20.18
C ILE A 141 -6.32 -9.68 -19.07
N TYR A 142 -5.98 -10.96 -19.24
CA TYR A 142 -5.09 -11.67 -18.35
C TYR A 142 -3.64 -11.34 -18.72
N ILE A 143 -2.96 -10.55 -17.89
CA ILE A 143 -1.57 -10.15 -18.11
C ILE A 143 -0.65 -11.13 -17.39
N GLN A 144 0.16 -11.89 -18.14
CA GLN A 144 1.14 -12.84 -17.61
C GLN A 144 2.60 -12.43 -17.91
N THR A 145 2.84 -11.19 -18.33
CA THR A 145 4.17 -10.69 -18.65
C THR A 145 4.84 -9.99 -17.47
N GLY A 146 6.17 -9.91 -17.47
CA GLY A 146 6.93 -9.23 -16.42
C GLY A 146 6.77 -9.91 -15.07
N VAL A 147 6.52 -9.13 -14.01
CA VAL A 147 6.37 -9.68 -12.64
C VAL A 147 5.19 -10.65 -12.51
N TYR A 148 4.17 -10.51 -13.36
CA TYR A 148 2.99 -11.39 -13.38
C TYR A 148 3.28 -12.79 -13.94
N ALA A 149 4.43 -12.99 -14.59
CA ALA A 149 4.91 -14.31 -14.98
C ALA A 149 5.30 -15.18 -13.78
N TRP A 150 5.64 -14.55 -12.64
CA TRP A 150 6.13 -15.24 -11.44
C TRP A 150 5.15 -15.17 -10.28
N LEU A 151 4.44 -14.04 -10.12
CA LEU A 151 3.50 -13.81 -9.03
C LEU A 151 2.16 -13.40 -9.62
N ARG A 152 1.09 -14.11 -9.27
CA ARG A 152 -0.27 -13.74 -9.73
C ARG A 152 -0.76 -12.41 -9.16
N HIS A 153 -0.41 -12.13 -7.90
CA HIS A 153 -0.91 -10.96 -7.14
C HIS A 153 0.22 -10.10 -6.56
N PRO A 154 1.16 -9.58 -7.38
CA PRO A 154 2.35 -8.89 -6.90
C PRO A 154 2.05 -7.55 -6.22
N ALA A 155 1.03 -6.81 -6.67
CA ALA A 155 0.62 -5.56 -6.02
C ALA A 155 0.15 -5.80 -4.58
N GLU A 156 -0.61 -6.87 -4.39
CA GLU A 156 -1.24 -7.21 -3.11
C GLU A 156 -0.25 -7.83 -2.13
N ILE A 157 0.71 -8.62 -2.64
CA ILE A 157 1.89 -9.02 -1.87
C ILE A 157 2.70 -7.80 -1.46
N GLY A 158 2.91 -6.84 -2.36
CA GLY A 158 3.62 -5.59 -2.07
C GLY A 158 2.95 -4.76 -0.96
N MET A 159 1.61 -4.76 -0.93
CA MET A 159 0.82 -4.14 0.14
C MET A 159 1.05 -4.79 1.51
N LEU A 160 1.04 -6.13 1.58
CA LEU A 160 1.32 -6.84 2.83
C LEU A 160 2.75 -6.60 3.32
N LEU A 161 3.73 -6.60 2.41
CA LEU A 161 5.13 -6.30 2.75
C LEU A 161 5.28 -4.87 3.30
N LEU A 162 4.54 -3.90 2.76
CA LEU A 162 4.48 -2.55 3.32
C LEU A 162 3.88 -2.54 4.72
N ALA A 163 2.75 -3.21 4.91
CA ALA A 163 2.03 -3.27 6.19
C ALA A 163 2.85 -3.91 7.31
N ILE A 164 3.70 -4.89 6.99
CA ILE A 164 4.53 -5.61 7.95
C ILE A 164 5.90 -4.94 8.12
N GLY A 165 6.53 -4.55 7.01
CA GLY A 165 7.88 -3.98 6.99
C GLY A 165 7.97 -2.61 7.69
N ALA A 166 6.95 -1.77 7.57
CA ALA A 166 6.92 -0.46 8.24
C ALA A 166 6.97 -0.56 9.77
N PRO A 167 6.10 -1.35 10.45
CA PRO A 167 6.24 -1.61 11.87
C PRO A 167 7.57 -2.26 12.26
N MET A 168 8.10 -3.20 11.46
CA MET A 168 9.41 -3.80 11.71
C MET A 168 10.53 -2.75 11.67
N LEU A 169 10.53 -1.82 10.71
CA LEU A 169 11.48 -0.72 10.64
C LEU A 169 11.44 0.13 11.91
N LEU A 170 10.23 0.43 12.38
CA LEU A 170 9.98 1.28 13.56
C LEU A 170 10.13 0.57 14.90
N MET A 171 10.51 -0.71 14.94
CA MET A 171 10.61 -1.48 16.20
C MET A 171 9.28 -1.73 16.90
N ALA A 172 8.23 -1.92 16.10
CA ALA A 172 6.89 -2.20 16.56
C ALA A 172 6.48 -3.65 16.20
N PRO A 173 7.07 -4.69 16.83
CA PRO A 173 6.81 -6.08 16.45
C PRO A 173 5.38 -6.53 16.75
N ARG A 174 4.71 -5.98 17.77
CA ARG A 174 3.30 -6.33 18.05
C ARG A 174 2.40 -5.76 16.96
N THR A 175 2.66 -4.53 16.53
CA THR A 175 1.95 -3.93 15.39
C THR A 175 2.24 -4.69 14.10
N ALA A 176 3.49 -5.14 13.87
CA ALA A 176 3.83 -5.97 12.72
C ALA A 176 3.03 -7.28 12.70
N LEU A 177 2.95 -7.95 13.85
CA LEU A 177 2.17 -9.18 14.02
C LEU A 177 0.67 -8.94 13.82
N ALA A 178 0.12 -7.88 14.43
CA ALA A 178 -1.28 -7.51 14.25
C ALA A 178 -1.60 -7.20 12.78
N ALA A 179 -0.72 -6.48 12.08
CA ALA A 179 -0.87 -6.21 10.65
C ALA A 179 -0.90 -7.50 9.83
N ALA A 180 0.02 -8.44 10.09
CA ALA A 180 0.05 -9.73 9.41
C ALA A 180 -1.24 -10.55 9.65
N LEU A 181 -1.71 -10.60 10.89
CA LEU A 181 -2.90 -11.38 11.28
C LEU A 181 -4.21 -10.78 10.77
N LEU A 182 -4.30 -9.44 10.70
CA LEU A 182 -5.53 -8.76 10.28
C LEU A 182 -5.59 -8.57 8.76
N LEU A 183 -4.49 -8.10 8.14
CA LEU A 183 -4.48 -7.79 6.71
C LEU A 183 -4.13 -9.00 5.85
N GLY A 184 -3.39 -9.97 6.39
CA GLY A 184 -3.03 -11.21 5.68
C GLY A 184 -4.25 -11.98 5.17
N PRO A 185 -5.18 -12.41 6.05
CA PRO A 185 -6.39 -13.13 5.64
C PRO A 185 -7.27 -12.34 4.68
N VAL A 186 -7.43 -11.03 4.91
CA VAL A 186 -8.22 -10.15 4.02
C VAL A 186 -7.60 -10.07 2.62
N SER A 187 -6.27 -9.95 2.54
CA SER A 187 -5.55 -9.92 1.27
C SER A 187 -5.67 -11.25 0.53
N VAL A 188 -5.53 -12.38 1.22
CA VAL A 188 -5.72 -13.71 0.61
C VAL A 188 -7.15 -13.89 0.11
N TRP A 189 -8.13 -13.47 0.89
CA TRP A 189 -9.54 -13.50 0.47
C TRP A 189 -9.76 -12.66 -0.81
N ARG A 190 -9.18 -11.46 -0.86
CA ARG A 190 -9.27 -10.56 -2.01
C ARG A 190 -8.64 -11.17 -3.26
N MET A 191 -7.43 -11.73 -3.14
CA MET A 191 -6.74 -12.44 -4.24
C MET A 191 -7.60 -13.59 -4.80
N ARG A 192 -8.21 -14.41 -3.91
CA ARG A 192 -9.07 -15.52 -4.33
C ARG A 192 -10.35 -15.06 -5.02
N ARG A 193 -10.94 -13.96 -4.56
CA ARG A 193 -12.14 -13.38 -5.19
C ARG A 193 -11.81 -12.84 -6.58
N GLU A 194 -10.67 -12.19 -6.73
CA GLU A 194 -10.18 -11.74 -8.04
C GLU A 194 -9.94 -12.93 -9.00
N ASP A 195 -9.26 -13.98 -8.54
CA ASP A 195 -9.06 -15.20 -9.33
C ASP A 195 -10.39 -15.84 -9.76
N ALA A 196 -11.38 -15.91 -8.87
CA ALA A 196 -12.69 -16.50 -9.17
C ALA A 196 -13.47 -15.71 -10.24
N LEU A 197 -13.40 -14.38 -10.20
CA LEU A 197 -14.05 -13.51 -11.17
C LEU A 197 -13.38 -13.59 -12.56
N LEU A 198 -12.05 -13.74 -12.60
CA LEU A 198 -11.32 -13.93 -13.85
C LEU A 198 -11.70 -15.26 -14.52
N LEU A 199 -11.81 -16.35 -13.76
CA LEU A 199 -12.20 -17.66 -14.28
C LEU A 199 -13.62 -17.67 -14.85
N HIS A 200 -14.58 -17.09 -14.14
CA HIS A 200 -15.98 -17.06 -14.60
C HIS A 200 -16.14 -16.31 -15.93
N ARG A 201 -15.34 -15.25 -16.16
CA ARG A 201 -15.35 -14.51 -17.42
C ARG A 201 -14.80 -15.32 -18.60
N VAL A 202 -13.76 -16.11 -18.40
CA VAL A 202 -13.18 -16.98 -19.44
C VAL A 202 -14.17 -18.08 -19.86
N GLU A 203 -14.97 -18.60 -18.93
CA GLU A 203 -16.00 -19.62 -19.25
C GLU A 203 -17.20 -19.06 -20.01
N THR A 204 -17.43 -17.75 -19.99
CA THR A 204 -18.61 -17.09 -20.58
C THR A 204 -18.31 -16.36 -21.90
N SER A 205 -17.06 -16.36 -22.36
CA SER A 205 -16.57 -15.77 -23.61
C SER A 205 -16.29 -16.83 -24.67
#